data_AF-A0A377BTC3-F1
#
_entry.id   AF-A0A377BTC3-F1
#
_cell.length_a   1.000
_cell.length_b   1.000
_cell.length_c   1.000
_cell.angle_alpha   90.00
_cell.angle_beta   90.00
_cell.angle_gamma   90.00
#
_symmetry.space_group_name_H-M   'P 1'
#
loop_
_entity.id
_entity.type
_entity.pdbx_description
1 polymer ?
#
loop_
_entity_poly.entity_id
_entity_poly.type
_entity_poly.pdbx_seq_one_letter_code
_entity_poly.pdbx_strand_id
1 'polypeptide(L)'
;MKILRYVFYFLLLICLSTGVQAAKKIATLYIPAGSMGVLTGFQFNLSILTPEGAQYGVYQSRSVAILNVPLVSWTGQGTAPELHLEDARTILPTSRCPGLEEYDARTPQTTWACVEMKVTVFYDGDMHGCPWIVSSYVKSEDATEAYIQVIMFPILARQKSVLTVAQYL
;
A
#
# COMPACT_ATOMS: atom_id res chain seq x y z
N MET A 1 27.50 25.22 41.72
CA MET A 1 27.27 24.62 40.39
C MET A 1 27.08 23.10 40.44
N LYS A 2 26.20 22.57 41.31
CA LYS A 2 25.93 21.12 41.39
C LYS A 2 24.54 20.78 40.83
N ILE A 3 23.54 21.60 41.16
CA ILE A 3 22.17 21.52 40.64
C ILE A 3 22.11 21.59 39.10
N LEU A 4 22.85 22.50 38.46
CA LEU A 4 22.86 22.62 37.00
C LEU A 4 23.41 21.35 36.31
N ARG A 5 24.33 20.64 36.95
CA ARG A 5 24.91 19.39 36.44
C ARG A 5 23.91 18.24 36.48
N TYR A 6 23.11 18.16 37.55
CA TYR A 6 22.07 17.15 37.67
C TYR A 6 20.91 17.36 36.68
N VAL A 7 20.51 18.62 36.45
CA VAL A 7 19.49 18.95 35.45
C VAL A 7 19.94 18.54 34.04
N PHE A 8 21.21 18.73 33.70
CA PHE A 8 21.76 18.34 32.40
C PHE A 8 21.79 16.81 32.21
N TYR A 9 22.16 16.05 33.26
CA TYR A 9 22.12 14.59 33.21
C TYR A 9 20.69 14.05 33.12
N PHE A 10 19.73 14.69 33.79
CA PHE A 10 18.32 14.29 33.72
C PHE A 10 17.72 14.54 32.33
N LEU A 11 18.06 15.67 31.70
CA LEU A 11 17.68 15.98 30.32
C LEU A 11 18.29 14.99 29.31
N LEU A 12 19.57 14.64 29.47
CA LEU A 12 20.21 13.61 28.63
C LEU A 12 19.51 12.25 28.77
N LEU A 13 19.18 11.81 29.98
CA LEU A 13 18.46 10.56 30.22
C LEU A 13 17.08 10.53 29.57
N ILE A 14 16.37 11.67 29.52
CA ILE A 14 15.07 11.79 28.83
C ILE A 14 15.25 11.74 27.30
N CYS A 15 16.29 12.37 26.74
CA CYS A 15 16.56 12.29 25.30
C CYS A 15 16.98 10.88 24.84
N LEU A 16 17.59 10.10 25.72
CA LEU A 16 18.00 8.71 25.46
C LEU A 16 16.86 7.69 25.63
N SER A 17 15.77 8.04 26.34
CA SER A 17 14.63 7.14 26.54
C SER A 17 13.58 7.22 25.42
N THR A 18 13.56 8.30 24.64
CA THR A 18 12.74 8.40 23.42
C THR A 18 13.49 7.79 22.23
N GLY A 19 13.70 6.48 22.26
CA GLY A 19 14.12 5.75 21.06
C GLY A 19 12.97 5.73 20.06
N VAL A 20 12.96 6.67 19.11
CA VAL A 20 12.08 6.58 17.93
C VAL A 20 12.51 5.32 17.18
N GLN A 21 11.74 4.24 17.31
CA GLN A 21 12.01 3.01 16.58
C GLN A 21 11.71 3.29 15.10
N ALA A 22 12.70 3.14 14.23
CA ALA A 22 12.49 3.30 12.80
C ALA A 22 11.49 2.23 12.31
N ALA A 23 10.60 2.62 11.39
CA ALA A 23 9.67 1.69 10.77
C ALA A 23 10.45 0.53 10.11
N LYS A 24 10.08 -0.69 10.49
CA LYS A 24 10.74 -1.92 10.05
C LYS A 24 9.92 -2.55 8.93
N LYS A 25 10.62 -3.11 7.95
CA LYS A 25 9.99 -3.82 6.85
C LYS A 25 9.30 -5.08 7.37
N ILE A 26 7.98 -5.15 7.23
CA ILE A 26 7.17 -6.30 7.69
C ILE A 26 6.71 -7.22 6.55
N ALA A 27 6.68 -6.73 5.31
CA ALA A 27 6.32 -7.54 4.15
C ALA A 27 6.84 -6.96 2.82
N THR A 28 6.98 -7.83 1.82
CA THR A 28 7.04 -7.46 0.39
C THR A 28 5.92 -8.18 -0.34
N LEU A 29 5.09 -7.45 -1.05
CA LEU A 29 3.97 -7.97 -1.83
C LEU A 29 4.27 -7.80 -3.32
N TYR A 30 3.99 -8.83 -4.11
CA TYR A 30 4.06 -8.81 -5.56
C TYR A 30 2.62 -8.89 -6.09
N ILE A 31 2.06 -7.76 -6.53
CA ILE A 31 0.64 -7.64 -6.83
C ILE A 31 0.47 -7.39 -8.32
N PRO A 32 -0.15 -8.30 -9.08
CA PRO A 32 -0.47 -8.02 -10.48
C PRO A 32 -1.58 -6.97 -10.57
N ALA A 33 -1.37 -5.95 -11.39
CA ALA A 33 -2.30 -4.84 -11.59
C ALA A 33 -2.34 -4.43 -13.07
N GLY A 34 -3.44 -3.81 -13.49
CA GLY A 34 -3.55 -3.22 -14.82
C GLY A 34 -2.85 -1.87 -14.84
N SER A 35 -2.11 -1.58 -15.91
CA SER A 35 -1.50 -0.27 -16.12
C SER A 35 -1.63 0.17 -17.56
N MET A 36 -2.04 1.41 -17.77
CA MET A 36 -2.01 2.11 -19.05
C MET A 36 -0.75 2.98 -19.21
N GLY A 37 0.21 2.85 -18.29
CA GLY A 37 1.46 3.62 -18.27
C GLY A 37 1.63 4.44 -17.00
N VAL A 38 2.52 5.44 -17.05
CA VAL A 38 3.02 6.14 -15.85
C VAL A 38 1.93 6.89 -15.08
N LEU A 39 0.88 7.34 -15.77
CA LEU A 39 -0.21 8.12 -15.19
C LEU A 39 -1.36 7.27 -14.61
N THR A 40 -1.23 5.95 -14.63
CA THR A 40 -2.24 5.06 -14.04
C THR A 40 -2.31 5.30 -12.53
N GLY A 41 -3.52 5.51 -12.02
CA GLY A 41 -3.79 5.59 -10.58
C GLY A 41 -3.95 4.19 -9.97
N PHE A 42 -3.64 4.05 -8.69
CA PHE A 42 -3.76 2.79 -7.97
C PHE A 42 -4.29 3.02 -6.56
N GLN A 43 -5.32 2.26 -6.17
CA GLN A 43 -5.78 2.15 -4.80
C GLN A 43 -5.37 0.77 -4.23
N PHE A 44 -4.47 0.78 -3.26
CA PHE A 44 -4.03 -0.40 -2.51
C PHE A 44 -4.91 -0.56 -1.27
N ASN A 45 -5.49 -1.73 -1.10
CA ASN A 45 -6.28 -2.10 0.07
C ASN A 45 -5.49 -3.13 0.87
N LEU A 46 -4.78 -2.65 1.87
CA LEU A 46 -3.91 -3.43 2.75
C LEU A 46 -4.72 -4.06 3.88
N SER A 47 -4.44 -5.32 4.18
CA SER A 47 -4.94 -6.03 5.35
C SER A 47 -3.77 -6.65 6.11
N ILE A 48 -3.67 -6.35 7.39
CA ILE A 48 -2.69 -6.93 8.31
C ILE A 48 -3.46 -7.75 9.34
N LEU A 49 -3.19 -9.04 9.41
CA LEU A 49 -3.78 -9.94 10.38
C LEU A 49 -2.71 -10.31 11.40
N THR A 50 -2.95 -9.98 12.66
CA THR A 50 -2.15 -10.39 13.81
C THR A 50 -2.99 -11.33 14.69
N PRO A 51 -2.39 -11.98 15.71
CA PRO A 51 -3.14 -12.78 16.66
C PRO A 51 -4.22 -11.99 17.42
N GLU A 52 -4.09 -10.68 17.53
CA GLU A 52 -5.01 -9.81 18.28
C GLU A 52 -6.18 -9.28 17.43
N GLY A 53 -6.05 -9.33 16.10
CA GLY A 53 -7.12 -8.92 15.20
C GLY A 53 -6.65 -8.58 13.79
N ALA A 54 -7.60 -8.11 12.99
CA ALA A 54 -7.35 -7.64 11.64
C ALA A 54 -7.35 -6.10 11.59
N GLN A 55 -6.40 -5.56 10.86
CA GLN A 55 -6.23 -4.13 10.61
C GLN A 55 -6.26 -3.87 9.11
N TYR A 56 -6.84 -2.74 8.71
CA TYR A 56 -7.11 -2.43 7.30
C TYR A 56 -6.65 -1.03 6.95
N GLY A 57 -5.99 -0.88 5.79
CA GLY A 57 -5.55 0.40 5.27
C GLY A 57 -5.93 0.58 3.81
N VAL A 58 -6.29 1.81 3.44
CA VAL A 58 -6.47 2.22 2.05
C VAL A 58 -5.40 3.24 1.72
N TYR A 59 -4.63 2.97 0.67
CA TYR A 59 -3.58 3.84 0.17
C TYR A 59 -3.87 4.14 -1.29
N GLN A 60 -3.60 5.36 -1.75
CA GLN A 60 -3.91 5.75 -3.12
C GLN A 60 -2.75 6.53 -3.72
N SER A 61 -2.30 6.05 -4.89
CA SER A 61 -1.38 6.75 -5.74
C SER A 61 -2.08 7.19 -7.03
N ARG A 62 -1.68 8.34 -7.58
CA ARG A 62 -2.11 8.81 -8.91
C ARG A 62 -1.12 8.44 -10.02
N SER A 63 -0.01 7.78 -9.69
CA SER A 63 1.04 7.43 -10.64
C SER A 63 1.98 6.37 -10.09
N VAL A 64 2.51 5.49 -10.95
CA VAL A 64 3.61 4.58 -10.57
C VAL A 64 4.91 5.31 -10.18
N ALA A 65 5.04 6.60 -10.49
CA ALA A 65 6.20 7.41 -10.10
C ALA A 65 6.19 7.83 -8.63
N ILE A 66 5.04 7.71 -7.95
CA ILE A 66 4.92 7.99 -6.52
C ILE A 66 5.35 6.73 -5.76
N LEU A 67 6.57 6.76 -5.25
CA LEU A 67 7.17 5.64 -4.51
C LEU A 67 6.53 5.48 -3.12
N ASN A 68 6.35 6.58 -2.37
CA ASN A 68 5.67 6.55 -1.08
C ASN A 68 4.18 6.75 -1.30
N VAL A 69 3.39 5.68 -1.19
CA VAL A 69 1.96 5.71 -1.50
C VAL A 69 1.21 6.38 -0.34
N PRO A 70 0.52 7.51 -0.57
CA PRO A 70 -0.23 8.21 0.48
C PRO A 70 -1.34 7.36 1.11
N LEU A 71 -1.45 7.45 2.45
CA LEU A 71 -2.57 6.89 3.20
C LEU A 71 -3.84 7.70 2.94
N VAL A 72 -4.95 7.00 2.67
CA VAL A 72 -6.29 7.57 2.58
C VAL A 72 -7.08 7.30 3.86
N SER A 73 -7.04 6.07 4.36
CA SER A 73 -7.74 5.70 5.60
C SER A 73 -7.10 4.50 6.28
N TRP A 74 -7.12 4.49 7.62
CA TRP A 74 -6.61 3.39 8.44
C TRP A 74 -7.66 2.96 9.46
N THR A 75 -7.85 1.65 9.60
CA THR A 75 -8.71 1.00 10.60
C THR A 75 -7.88 -0.07 11.29
N GLY A 76 -7.21 0.30 12.36
CA GLY A 76 -6.36 -0.59 13.13
C GLY A 76 -5.97 0.06 14.46
N GLN A 77 -5.33 -0.72 15.32
CA GLN A 77 -4.73 -0.17 16.53
C GLN A 77 -3.34 0.39 16.18
N GLY A 78 -2.99 1.54 16.77
CA GLY A 78 -1.68 2.16 16.56
C GLY A 78 -1.59 3.01 15.29
N THR A 79 -0.34 3.24 14.86
CA THR A 79 0.02 4.01 13.66
C THR A 79 -0.38 3.25 12.39
N ALA A 80 -0.59 3.95 11.28
CA ALA A 80 -0.76 3.28 10.00
C ALA A 80 0.63 2.90 9.46
N PRO A 81 0.78 1.72 8.84
CA PRO A 81 2.02 1.35 8.17
C PRO A 81 2.27 2.25 6.96
N GLU A 82 3.54 2.37 6.57
CA GLU A 82 3.93 3.03 5.33
C GLU A 82 3.96 2.02 4.19
N LEU A 83 3.51 2.47 3.02
CA LEU A 83 3.43 1.65 1.83
C LEU A 83 4.35 2.24 0.74
N HIS A 84 5.32 1.44 0.31
CA HIS A 84 6.36 1.86 -0.63
C HIS A 84 6.26 1.03 -1.91
N LEU A 85 5.97 1.68 -3.04
CA LEU A 85 6.02 1.09 -4.36
C LEU A 85 7.47 1.09 -4.85
N GLU A 86 8.07 -0.09 -4.96
CA GLU A 86 9.48 -0.29 -5.34
C GLU A 86 9.64 -0.46 -6.85
N ASP A 87 8.71 -1.18 -7.48
CA ASP A 87 8.73 -1.46 -8.91
C ASP A 87 7.33 -1.69 -9.46
N ALA A 88 7.14 -1.33 -10.73
CA ALA A 88 5.92 -1.47 -11.50
C ALA A 88 6.20 -1.74 -12.99
N ARG A 89 7.44 -2.09 -13.35
CA ARG A 89 7.90 -2.18 -14.76
C ARG A 89 7.83 -3.59 -15.32
N THR A 90 7.74 -4.61 -14.47
CA THR A 90 7.66 -6.00 -14.90
C THR A 90 6.31 -6.26 -15.56
N ILE A 91 6.31 -6.55 -16.85
CA ILE A 91 5.10 -6.93 -17.59
C ILE A 91 4.81 -8.41 -17.34
N LEU A 92 3.58 -8.72 -16.98
CA LEU A 92 3.08 -10.07 -16.79
C LEU A 92 2.15 -10.49 -17.94
N PRO A 93 1.96 -11.79 -18.18
CA PRO A 93 0.91 -12.27 -19.07
C PRO A 93 -0.47 -11.80 -18.59
N THR A 94 -1.37 -11.47 -19.52
CA THR A 94 -2.75 -11.00 -19.22
C THR A 94 -3.52 -11.97 -18.31
N SER A 95 -3.20 -13.27 -18.34
CA SER A 95 -3.80 -14.28 -17.44
C SER A 95 -3.54 -14.04 -15.94
N ARG A 96 -2.52 -13.24 -15.59
CA ARG A 96 -2.24 -12.81 -14.22
C ARG A 96 -3.11 -11.62 -13.76
N CYS A 97 -3.80 -10.98 -14.69
CA CYS A 97 -4.77 -9.92 -14.42
C CYS A 97 -6.17 -10.33 -14.93
N PRO A 98 -6.89 -11.20 -14.21
CA PRO A 98 -8.23 -11.63 -14.62
C PRO A 98 -9.17 -10.43 -14.78
N GLY A 99 -10.01 -10.43 -15.82
CA GLY A 99 -10.93 -9.32 -16.09
C GLY A 99 -10.35 -8.19 -16.94
N LEU A 100 -9.05 -8.20 -17.23
CA LEU A 100 -8.40 -7.14 -18.03
C LEU A 100 -8.79 -7.24 -19.51
N GLU A 101 -8.77 -8.44 -20.08
CA GLU A 101 -9.16 -8.67 -21.47
C GLU A 101 -10.63 -8.28 -21.71
N GLU A 102 -11.52 -8.64 -20.78
CA GLU A 102 -12.92 -8.26 -20.85
C GLU A 102 -13.12 -6.75 -20.65
N TYR A 103 -12.24 -6.07 -19.92
CA TYR A 103 -12.26 -4.61 -19.78
C TYR A 103 -11.82 -3.92 -21.06
N ASP A 104 -10.70 -4.33 -21.66
CA ASP A 104 -10.17 -3.76 -22.91
C ASP A 104 -11.17 -3.96 -24.06
N ALA A 105 -11.86 -5.11 -24.11
CA ALA A 105 -12.91 -5.38 -25.08
C ALA A 105 -14.09 -4.39 -25.00
N ARG A 106 -14.38 -3.82 -23.82
CA ARG A 106 -15.44 -2.83 -23.63
C ARG A 106 -14.97 -1.40 -23.84
N THR A 107 -13.67 -1.15 -23.73
CA THR A 107 -13.08 0.19 -23.66
C THR A 107 -11.98 0.34 -24.72
N PRO A 108 -12.35 0.38 -26.03
CA PRO A 108 -11.38 0.29 -27.13
C PRO A 108 -10.44 1.50 -27.27
N GLN A 109 -10.58 2.52 -26.42
CA GLN A 109 -9.75 3.73 -26.43
C GLN A 109 -8.47 3.58 -25.60
N THR A 110 -8.40 2.60 -24.69
CA THR A 110 -7.26 2.40 -23.79
C THR A 110 -6.79 0.96 -23.87
N THR A 111 -5.50 0.74 -24.12
CA THR A 111 -4.89 -0.59 -24.05
C THR A 111 -4.20 -0.74 -22.71
N TRP A 112 -4.63 -1.70 -21.90
CA TRP A 112 -4.04 -1.94 -20.60
C TRP A 112 -3.04 -3.10 -20.67
N ALA A 113 -1.91 -2.94 -19.98
CA ALA A 113 -0.97 -4.01 -19.75
C ALA A 113 -1.14 -4.58 -18.33
N CYS A 114 -0.86 -5.87 -18.16
CA CYS A 114 -0.73 -6.45 -16.82
C CYS A 114 0.71 -6.23 -16.33
N VAL A 115 0.88 -5.62 -15.17
CA VAL A 115 2.19 -5.34 -14.54
C VAL A 115 2.27 -5.94 -13.15
N GLU A 116 3.47 -6.31 -12.71
CA GLU A 116 3.72 -6.70 -11.32
C GLU A 116 4.16 -5.49 -10.50
N MET A 117 3.37 -5.17 -9.47
CA MET A 117 3.68 -4.12 -8.50
C MET A 117 4.41 -4.74 -7.32
N LYS A 118 5.68 -4.37 -7.12
CA LYS A 118 6.46 -4.73 -5.94
C LYS A 118 6.25 -3.67 -4.86
N VAL A 119 5.54 -4.04 -3.80
CA VAL A 119 5.17 -3.13 -2.72
C VAL A 119 5.80 -3.59 -1.41
N THR A 120 6.58 -2.73 -0.76
CA THR A 120 7.13 -2.96 0.58
C THR A 120 6.23 -2.31 1.63
N VAL A 121 5.96 -3.02 2.71
CA VAL A 121 5.19 -2.50 3.85
C VAL A 121 6.14 -2.30 5.03
N PHE A 122 6.17 -1.08 5.57
CA PHE A 122 6.95 -0.73 6.74
C PHE A 122 6.02 -0.38 7.90
N TYR A 123 6.34 -0.87 9.09
CA TYR A 123 5.54 -0.64 10.29
C TYR A 123 6.45 -0.48 11.50
N ASP A 124 6.20 0.52 12.33
CA ASP A 124 6.96 0.83 13.54
C ASP A 124 6.30 0.29 14.83
N GLY A 125 5.04 -0.16 14.74
CA GLY A 125 4.32 -0.75 15.86
C GLY A 125 4.73 -2.19 16.21
N ASP A 126 4.14 -2.69 17.30
CA ASP A 126 4.27 -4.09 17.69
C ASP A 126 3.40 -4.98 16.79
N MET A 127 3.96 -6.09 16.34
CA MET A 127 3.23 -7.12 15.59
C MET A 127 2.73 -8.25 16.50
N HIS A 128 3.02 -8.15 17.81
CA HIS A 128 2.55 -9.06 18.87
C HIS A 128 3.02 -10.51 18.68
N GLY A 129 4.18 -10.68 18.01
CA GLY A 129 4.81 -11.96 17.72
C GLY A 129 4.24 -12.67 16.49
N CYS A 130 4.96 -13.69 15.99
CA CYS A 130 4.50 -14.51 14.87
C CYS A 130 3.33 -15.42 15.30
N PRO A 131 2.40 -15.78 14.40
CA PRO A 131 2.35 -15.40 12.99
C PRO A 131 1.54 -14.12 12.73
N TRP A 132 2.00 -13.32 11.77
CA TRP A 132 1.18 -12.27 11.15
C TRP A 132 1.15 -12.44 9.63
N ILE A 133 0.05 -12.00 9.03
CA ILE A 133 -0.20 -12.09 7.60
C ILE A 133 -0.42 -10.69 7.06
N VAL A 134 0.32 -10.33 6.02
CA VAL A 134 0.12 -9.09 5.30
C VAL A 134 -0.41 -9.42 3.91
N SER A 135 -1.53 -8.82 3.54
CA SER A 135 -2.11 -9.00 2.22
C SER A 135 -2.58 -7.69 1.64
N SER A 136 -2.59 -7.59 0.33
CA SER A 136 -3.15 -6.43 -0.35
C SER A 136 -3.78 -6.84 -1.67
N TYR A 137 -4.79 -6.08 -2.06
CA TYR A 137 -5.28 -6.07 -3.43
C TYR A 137 -5.29 -4.66 -3.98
N VAL A 138 -5.15 -4.55 -5.29
CA VAL A 138 -5.04 -3.27 -6.00
C VAL A 138 -6.25 -3.06 -6.90
N LYS A 139 -6.74 -1.83 -6.93
CA LYS A 139 -7.63 -1.33 -7.98
C LYS A 139 -6.86 -0.33 -8.81
N SER A 140 -6.87 -0.51 -10.12
CA SER A 140 -6.29 0.45 -11.05
C SER A 140 -7.36 1.47 -11.44
N GLU A 141 -6.99 2.73 -11.50
CA GLU A 141 -7.86 3.85 -11.83
C GLU A 141 -7.34 4.53 -13.10
N ASP A 142 -8.26 4.79 -14.01
CA ASP A 142 -7.99 5.65 -15.15
C ASP A 142 -8.09 7.12 -14.72
N ALA A 143 -7.00 7.87 -14.89
CA ALA A 143 -6.97 9.31 -14.64
C ALA A 143 -7.96 10.08 -15.55
N THR A 144 -8.35 9.53 -16.71
CA THR A 144 -9.41 10.12 -17.56
C THR A 144 -10.84 9.86 -17.08
N GLU A 145 -11.09 8.84 -16.25
CA GLU A 145 -12.42 8.61 -15.66
C GLU A 145 -12.75 9.55 -14.48
N ALA A 146 -11.75 10.22 -13.90
CA ALA A 146 -11.97 11.23 -12.86
C ALA A 146 -12.79 12.46 -13.34
N TYR A 147 -12.84 12.71 -14.67
CA TYR A 147 -13.70 13.75 -15.25
C TYR A 147 -15.13 13.28 -15.55
N ILE A 148 -15.39 11.97 -15.63
CA ILE A 148 -16.69 11.39 -16.00
C ILE A 148 -17.52 11.00 -14.76
N GLN A 149 -16.94 11.02 -13.55
CA GLN A 149 -17.63 10.69 -12.30
C GLN A 149 -18.77 11.65 -11.89
N VAL A 150 -18.98 12.78 -12.59
CA VAL A 150 -20.10 13.69 -12.28
C VAL A 150 -21.45 13.20 -12.86
N ILE A 151 -21.46 12.28 -13.84
CA ILE A 151 -22.69 11.95 -14.59
C ILE A 151 -23.17 10.50 -14.42
N MET A 152 -22.34 9.56 -13.93
CA MET A 152 -22.76 8.14 -13.89
C MET A 152 -22.13 7.34 -12.75
N PHE A 153 -22.80 7.31 -11.61
CA PHE A 153 -22.59 6.33 -10.52
C PHE A 153 -22.54 4.88 -11.07
N PRO A 154 -22.04 3.88 -10.31
CA PRO A 154 -20.67 3.54 -9.95
C PRO A 154 -20.30 2.18 -10.61
N ILE A 155 -20.42 2.08 -11.94
CA ILE A 155 -20.44 0.77 -12.64
C ILE A 155 -19.08 0.36 -13.23
N LEU A 156 -18.08 1.24 -13.35
CA LEU A 156 -16.98 1.02 -14.31
C LEU A 156 -15.57 0.70 -13.78
N ALA A 157 -15.31 0.73 -12.48
CA ALA A 157 -13.98 0.34 -11.95
C ALA A 157 -14.03 -1.04 -11.25
N ARG A 158 -14.11 -2.13 -12.03
CA ARG A 158 -13.91 -3.50 -11.51
C ARG A 158 -12.91 -4.26 -12.38
N GLN A 159 -11.64 -3.90 -12.27
CA GLN A 159 -10.60 -4.90 -12.47
C GLN A 159 -10.70 -5.89 -11.29
N LYS A 160 -10.74 -7.21 -11.55
CA LYS A 160 -10.80 -8.21 -10.46
C LYS A 160 -9.51 -8.10 -9.66
N SER A 161 -9.64 -7.60 -8.44
CA SER A 161 -8.61 -7.57 -7.40
C SER A 161 -7.90 -8.91 -7.28
N VAL A 162 -6.60 -8.97 -7.55
CA VAL A 162 -5.78 -10.14 -7.20
C VAL A 162 -5.27 -9.93 -5.78
N LEU A 163 -5.60 -10.88 -4.90
CA LEU A 163 -5.12 -10.90 -3.52
C LEU A 163 -3.73 -11.53 -3.49
N THR A 164 -2.73 -10.75 -3.10
CA THR A 164 -1.40 -11.29 -2.77
C THR A 164 -1.25 -11.35 -1.26
N VAL A 165 -0.76 -12.49 -0.76
CA VAL A 165 -0.56 -12.75 0.66
C VAL A 165 0.94 -13.02 0.92
N ALA A 166 1.54 -12.28 1.84
CA ALA A 166 2.84 -12.59 2.42
C ALA A 166 2.64 -13.08 3.86
N GLN A 167 3.26 -14.22 4.17
CA GLN A 167 3.25 -14.82 5.50
C GLN A 167 4.68 -14.92 6.01
N TYR A 168 4.91 -14.55 7.26
CA TYR A 168 6.18 -14.79 7.95
C TYR A 168 5.94 -15.83 9.06
N LEU A 169 6.69 -16.94 8.98
CA LEU A 169 6.70 -18.05 9.94
C LEU A 169 7.86 -17.89 10.92
#